data_AF-A0A2Z4WAQ9-F1
#
_entry.id   AF-A0A2Z4WAQ9-F1
#
_cell.length_a   1.000
_cell.length_b   1.000
_cell.length_c   1.000
_cell.angle_alpha   90.00
_cell.angle_beta   90.00
_cell.angle_gamma   90.00
#
_symmetry.space_group_name_H-M   'P 1'
#
loop_
_entity.id
_entity.type
_entity.pdbx_description
1 polymer ?
#
loop_
_entity_poly.entity_id
_entity_poly.type
_entity_poly.pdbx_seq_one_letter_code
_entity_poly.pdbx_strand_id
1 'polypeptide(L)'
;MKDLTYLDKNRITIYGQGDKYNGAFELNIKGEKYFVIASNGQGWDHVSISSKYKIPSWKVMCILKEMFFEDDEVVMQIHPAKRNYINNHPNCLHLWKPQKQEIPQPPKYMV
;
A
#
# COMPACT_ATOMS: atom_id res chain seq x y z
N MET A 1 -4.35 -1.37 9.80
CA MET A 1 -2.94 -1.26 9.42
C MET A 1 -2.09 -1.82 10.54
N LYS A 2 -1.02 -2.57 10.20
CA LYS A 2 -0.07 -3.16 11.17
C LYS A 2 0.82 -2.10 11.82
N ASP A 3 1.40 -2.42 12.98
CA ASP A 3 2.56 -1.69 13.50
C ASP A 3 3.79 -2.02 12.65
N LEU A 4 4.35 -1.01 11.99
CA LEU A 4 5.40 -1.11 10.98
C LEU A 4 6.82 -1.05 11.55
N THR A 5 6.98 -0.99 12.87
CA THR A 5 8.32 -0.95 13.51
C THR A 5 9.17 -2.18 13.18
N TYR A 6 8.55 -3.33 12.92
CA TYR A 6 9.26 -4.54 12.47
C TYR A 6 9.92 -4.40 11.08
N LEU A 7 9.52 -3.37 10.31
CA LEU A 7 10.11 -3.01 9.01
C LEU A 7 11.15 -1.89 9.12
N ASP A 8 11.54 -1.44 10.31
CA ASP A 8 12.44 -0.29 10.48
C ASP A 8 13.81 -0.48 9.80
N LYS A 9 14.30 -1.72 9.70
CA LYS A 9 15.52 -2.04 8.93
C LYS A 9 15.42 -1.68 7.43
N ASN A 10 14.20 -1.60 6.91
CA ASN A 10 13.89 -1.28 5.52
C ASN A 10 13.44 0.17 5.33
N ARG A 11 13.29 0.93 6.43
CA ARG A 11 12.77 2.30 6.42
C ARG A 11 13.80 3.25 5.82
N ILE A 12 13.32 4.15 4.97
CA ILE A 12 14.11 5.21 4.33
C ILE A 12 13.50 6.58 4.61
N THR A 13 14.34 7.60 4.67
CA THR A 13 13.91 8.98 4.95
C THR A 13 13.65 9.71 3.63
N ILE A 14 12.39 10.07 3.37
CA ILE A 14 12.00 10.89 2.21
C ILE A 14 11.41 12.23 2.67
N TYR A 15 10.56 12.22 3.71
CA TYR A 15 9.94 13.41 4.33
C TYR A 15 9.90 13.30 5.87
N GLY A 16 11.02 12.85 6.45
CA GLY A 16 11.13 12.42 7.84
C GLY A 16 11.18 10.89 7.97
N GLN A 17 11.41 10.40 9.19
CA GLN A 17 11.47 8.95 9.45
C GLN A 17 10.08 8.28 9.41
N GLY A 18 9.01 9.03 9.68
CA GLY A 18 7.69 8.46 9.94
C GLY A 18 7.59 7.89 11.36
N ASP A 19 6.64 7.00 11.58
CA ASP A 19 6.34 6.39 12.88
C ASP A 19 5.91 4.92 12.69
N LYS A 20 5.25 4.34 13.70
CA LYS A 20 4.76 2.96 13.66
C LYS A 20 3.67 2.69 12.62
N TYR A 21 3.06 3.70 12.00
CA TYR A 21 2.02 3.54 10.96
C TYR A 21 2.36 4.30 9.66
N ASN A 22 3.29 5.25 9.72
CA ASN A 22 3.66 6.11 8.61
C ASN A 22 5.13 5.89 8.25
N GLY A 23 5.48 5.89 6.96
CA GLY A 23 6.87 5.80 6.56
C GLY A 23 7.08 5.50 5.09
N ALA A 24 8.32 5.65 4.66
CA ALA A 24 8.78 5.15 3.37
C ALA A 24 9.74 3.98 3.58
N PHE A 25 9.70 3.01 2.68
CA PHE A 25 10.45 1.75 2.78
C PHE A 25 11.04 1.35 1.44
N GLU A 26 12.24 0.79 1.48
CA GLU A 26 12.83 0.05 0.36
C GLU A 26 12.74 -1.44 0.66
N LEU A 27 11.91 -2.15 -0.11
CA LEU A 27 11.65 -3.57 0.09
C LEU A 27 12.24 -4.40 -1.05
N ASN A 28 12.82 -5.55 -0.70
CA ASN A 28 13.14 -6.59 -1.67
C ASN A 28 12.06 -7.67 -1.61
N ILE A 29 11.25 -7.78 -2.67
CA ILE A 29 10.18 -8.76 -2.78
C ILE A 29 10.48 -9.63 -4.00
N LYS A 30 10.69 -10.93 -3.77
CA LYS A 30 11.00 -11.91 -4.83
C LYS A 30 12.22 -11.53 -5.69
N GLY A 31 13.25 -10.99 -5.06
CA GLY A 31 14.50 -10.60 -5.74
C GLY A 31 14.46 -9.23 -6.40
N GLU A 32 13.37 -8.48 -6.25
CA GLU A 32 13.16 -7.19 -6.90
C GLU A 32 12.96 -6.08 -5.88
N LYS A 33 13.53 -4.91 -6.20
CA LYS A 33 13.46 -3.72 -5.36
C LYS A 33 12.19 -2.92 -5.65
N TYR A 34 11.49 -2.55 -4.58
CA TYR A 34 10.28 -1.73 -4.61
C TYR A 34 10.39 -0.60 -3.60
N PHE A 35 9.83 0.56 -3.97
CA PHE A 35 9.64 1.69 -3.07
C PHE A 35 8.22 1.69 -2.57
N VAL A 36 8.06 1.69 -1.24
CA VAL A 36 6.76 1.63 -0.58
C VAL A 36 6.58 2.86 0.31
N ILE A 37 5.38 3.42 0.31
CA ILE A 37 4.97 4.48 1.24
C ILE A 37 3.73 4.02 1.96
N ALA A 38 3.74 4.06 3.29
CA ALA A 38 2.58 3.81 4.14
C ALA A 38 2.18 5.09 4.86
N SER A 39 0.89 5.32 5.00
CA SER A 39 0.34 6.46 5.73
C SER A 39 -1.05 6.15 6.28
N ASN A 40 -1.37 6.67 7.47
CA ASN A 40 -2.69 6.52 8.11
C ASN A 40 -3.43 7.86 8.31
N GLY A 41 -3.10 8.86 7.51
CA GLY A 41 -3.69 10.20 7.57
C GLY A 41 -4.97 10.35 6.74
N GLN A 42 -5.62 11.52 6.85
CA GLN A 42 -6.75 11.92 5.99
C GLN A 42 -7.95 10.95 5.98
N GLY A 43 -8.10 10.13 7.03
CA GLY A 43 -9.18 9.14 7.14
C GLY A 43 -8.93 7.83 6.38
N TRP A 44 -7.71 7.60 5.89
CA TRP A 44 -7.33 6.42 5.12
C TRP A 44 -6.10 5.74 5.69
N ASP A 45 -6.17 4.42 5.83
CA ASP A 45 -4.98 3.58 5.85
C ASP A 45 -4.57 3.33 4.40
N HIS A 46 -3.35 3.73 4.05
CA HIS A 46 -2.87 3.75 2.68
C HIS A 46 -1.48 3.14 2.58
N VAL A 47 -1.29 2.33 1.53
CA VAL A 47 0.02 1.83 1.14
C VAL A 47 0.16 1.93 -0.38
N SER A 48 1.17 2.63 -0.86
CA SER A 48 1.55 2.65 -2.27
C SER A 48 2.85 1.91 -2.50
N ILE A 49 2.95 1.18 -3.61
CA ILE A 49 4.16 0.50 -4.04
C ILE A 49 4.50 0.90 -5.48
N SER A 50 5.77 1.19 -5.74
CA SER A 50 6.25 1.53 -7.08
C SER A 50 7.59 0.85 -7.39
N SER A 51 7.87 0.73 -8.68
CA SER A 51 9.16 0.28 -9.19
C SER A 51 9.56 1.10 -10.40
N LYS A 52 10.86 1.30 -10.58
CA LYS A 52 11.42 2.07 -11.70
C LYS A 52 11.12 1.45 -13.06
N TYR A 53 11.00 0.12 -13.13
CA TYR A 53 11.04 -0.61 -14.41
C TYR A 53 9.71 -1.25 -14.81
N LYS A 54 8.84 -1.59 -13.86
CA LYS A 54 7.60 -2.31 -14.17
C LYS A 54 6.52 -2.13 -13.12
N ILE A 55 5.28 -2.40 -13.53
CA ILE A 55 4.13 -2.42 -12.63
C ILE A 55 4.27 -3.60 -11.66
N PRO A 56 4.09 -3.40 -10.34
CA PRO A 56 4.04 -4.48 -9.37
C PRO A 56 2.99 -5.53 -9.75
N SER A 57 3.39 -6.80 -9.75
CA SER A 57 2.47 -7.89 -10.10
C SER A 57 1.39 -8.09 -9.02
N TRP A 58 0.29 -8.76 -9.37
CA TRP A 58 -0.72 -9.18 -8.39
C TRP A 58 -0.11 -9.93 -7.19
N LYS A 59 0.83 -10.85 -7.44
CA LYS A 59 1.52 -11.59 -6.36
C LYS A 59 2.32 -10.68 -5.43
N VAL A 60 2.88 -9.57 -5.94
CA VAL A 60 3.58 -8.57 -5.12
C VAL A 60 2.57 -7.78 -4.30
N MET A 61 1.41 -7.45 -4.86
CA MET A 61 0.34 -6.78 -4.13
C MET A 61 -0.23 -7.62 -2.98
N CYS A 62 -0.36 -8.94 -3.15
CA CYS A 62 -0.75 -9.85 -2.06
C CYS A 62 0.25 -9.81 -0.90
N ILE A 63 1.54 -9.93 -1.20
CA ILE A 63 2.61 -9.84 -0.18
C ILE A 63 2.59 -8.47 0.50
N LEU A 64 2.40 -7.40 -0.27
CA LEU A 64 2.29 -6.05 0.28
C LEU A 64 1.11 -5.94 1.26
N LYS A 65 -0.06 -6.51 0.92
CA LYS A 65 -1.21 -6.56 1.83
C LYS A 65 -0.83 -7.26 3.14
N GLU A 66 -0.26 -8.45 3.05
CA GLU A 66 0.15 -9.26 4.22
C GLU A 66 1.17 -8.53 5.10
N MET A 67 2.07 -7.74 4.51
CA MET A 67 3.06 -6.97 5.26
C MET A 67 2.43 -5.77 6.00
N PHE A 68 1.54 -5.01 5.37
CA PHE A 68 1.13 -3.71 5.92
C PHE A 68 -0.26 -3.69 6.58
N PHE A 69 -1.09 -4.70 6.34
CA PHE A 69 -2.44 -4.81 6.88
C PHE A 69 -2.62 -6.13 7.62
N GLU A 70 -3.55 -6.15 8.58
CA GLU A 70 -3.95 -7.38 9.27
C GLU A 70 -4.66 -8.35 8.32
N ASP A 71 -4.66 -9.63 8.67
CA ASP A 71 -5.16 -10.69 7.78
C ASP A 71 -6.64 -10.49 7.44
N ASP A 72 -7.44 -10.08 8.43
CA ASP A 72 -8.88 -9.81 8.30
C ASP A 72 -9.21 -8.39 7.79
N GLU A 73 -8.20 -7.56 7.51
CA GLU A 73 -8.45 -6.23 6.95
C GLU A 73 -8.76 -6.29 5.45
N VAL A 74 -9.91 -5.69 5.09
CA VAL A 74 -10.31 -5.46 3.70
C VAL A 74 -9.63 -4.18 3.20
N VAL A 75 -8.99 -4.28 2.04
CA VAL A 75 -8.39 -3.15 1.32
C VAL A 75 -8.85 -3.17 -0.14
N MET A 76 -8.80 -2.02 -0.81
CA MET A 76 -9.21 -1.89 -2.20
C MET A 76 -8.14 -1.17 -3.05
N GLN A 77 -8.08 -1.56 -4.32
CA GLN A 77 -7.47 -0.75 -5.38
C GLN A 77 -8.60 -0.01 -6.10
N ILE A 78 -8.47 1.31 -6.24
CA ILE A 78 -9.52 2.16 -6.81
C ILE A 78 -9.04 2.67 -8.16
N HIS A 79 -9.90 2.54 -9.17
CA HIS A 79 -9.75 3.28 -10.42
C HIS A 79 -10.62 4.55 -10.32
N PRO A 80 -10.02 5.73 -10.07
CA PRO A 80 -10.81 6.96 -10.06
C PRO A 80 -11.47 7.25 -11.41
N ALA A 81 -12.33 8.26 -11.47
CA ALA A 81 -12.75 8.78 -12.77
C ALA A 81 -11.51 9.24 -13.56
N LYS A 82 -11.45 8.98 -14.87
CA LYS A 82 -10.29 9.31 -15.71
C LYS A 82 -9.88 10.78 -15.65
N ARG A 83 -10.84 11.69 -15.49
CA ARG A 83 -10.61 13.14 -15.29
C ARG A 83 -9.86 13.48 -13.99
N ASN A 84 -9.86 12.57 -13.03
CA ASN A 84 -9.18 12.70 -11.75
C ASN A 84 -7.87 11.88 -11.72
N TYR A 85 -7.42 11.33 -12.85
CA TYR A 85 -6.16 10.59 -12.91
C TYR A 85 -5.00 11.56 -12.79
N ILE A 86 -4.34 11.53 -11.63
CA ILE A 86 -3.07 12.20 -11.39
C ILE A 86 -2.00 11.11 -11.35
N ASN A 87 -1.18 11.02 -12.40
CA ASN A 87 -0.11 10.03 -12.48
C ASN A 87 1.25 10.67 -12.18
N ASN A 88 1.57 10.79 -10.89
CA ASN A 88 2.86 11.36 -10.45
C ASN A 88 4.01 10.36 -10.50
N HIS A 89 3.71 9.07 -10.38
CA HIS A 89 4.70 7.99 -10.35
C HIS A 89 4.29 6.87 -11.31
N PRO A 90 5.00 6.71 -12.44
CA PRO A 90 4.73 5.59 -13.33
C PRO A 90 4.94 4.27 -12.57
N ASN A 91 4.13 3.25 -12.90
CA ASN A 91 4.18 1.93 -12.27
C ASN A 91 3.89 1.90 -10.76
N CYS A 92 3.09 2.85 -10.25
CA CYS A 92 2.64 2.87 -8.87
C CYS A 92 1.26 2.21 -8.72
N LEU A 93 1.12 1.31 -7.76
CA LEU A 93 -0.17 0.74 -7.33
C LEU A 93 -0.43 1.09 -5.86
N HIS A 94 -1.70 1.13 -5.48
CA HIS A 94 -2.14 1.62 -4.17
C HIS A 94 -3.16 0.69 -3.54
N LEU A 95 -2.99 0.41 -2.26
CA LEU A 95 -4.00 -0.20 -1.38
C LEU A 95 -4.58 0.87 -0.47
N TRP A 96 -5.91 0.91 -0.39
CA TRP A 96 -6.66 1.86 0.42
C TRP A 96 -7.63 1.13 1.34
N LYS A 97 -7.73 1.59 2.59
CA LYS A 97 -8.78 1.21 3.52
C LYS A 97 -9.31 2.46 4.24
N PRO A 98 -10.62 2.75 4.17
CA PRO A 98 -11.20 3.86 4.92
C PRO A 98 -11.21 3.52 6.42
N GLN A 99 -10.90 4.49 7.27
CA GLN A 99 -10.83 4.28 8.73
C GLN A 99 -12.20 4.33 9.41
N LYS A 100 -13.19 4.97 8.77
CA LYS A 100 -14.51 5.26 9.36
C LYS A 100 -15.67 4.56 8.64
N GLN A 101 -15.38 3.74 7.64
CA GLN A 101 -16.38 3.06 6.82
C GLN A 101 -15.91 1.65 6.51
N GLU A 102 -16.84 0.73 6.33
CA GLU A 102 -16.54 -0.60 5.81
C GLU A 102 -16.51 -0.57 4.29
N ILE A 103 -15.56 -1.31 3.70
CA ILE A 103 -15.54 -1.50 2.25
C ILE A 103 -16.66 -2.48 1.90
N PRO A 104 -17.61 -2.11 1.02
CA PRO A 104 -18.64 -3.04 0.60
C PRO A 104 -18.00 -4.23 -0.11
N GLN A 105 -18.29 -5.44 0.38
CA GLN A 105 -17.80 -6.67 -0.22
C GLN A 105 -18.92 -7.31 -1.05
N PRO A 106 -18.59 -7.90 -2.20
CA PRO A 106 -19.55 -8.73 -2.92
C PRO A 106 -19.87 -9.99 -2.09
N PRO A 107 -20.95 -10.71 -2.43
CA PRO A 107 -21.20 -12.03 -1.86
C PRO A 107 -19.99 -12.96 -1.98
N LYS A 108 -19.76 -13.80 -0.96
CA LYS A 108 -18.55 -14.64 -0.84
C LYS A 108 -18.28 -15.56 -2.03
N TYR A 109 -19.31 -15.97 -2.77
CA TYR A 109 -19.16 -16.84 -3.94
C TYR A 109 -18.59 -16.12 -5.18
N MET A 110 -18.42 -14.79 -5.12
CA MET A 110 -17.85 -13.97 -6.21
C MET A 110 -16.36 -13.62 -5.98
N VAL A 111 -15.73 -14.13 -4.92
CA VAL A 111 -14.37 -13.78 -4.48
C VAL A 111 -13.44 -14.97 -4.62
#